data_AF-A0A7X6YWB8-F1
#
_entry.id   AF-A0A7X6YWB8-F1
#
_cell.length_a   1.000
_cell.length_b   1.000
_cell.length_c   1.000
_cell.angle_alpha   90.00
_cell.angle_beta   90.00
_cell.angle_gamma   90.00
#
_symmetry.space_group_name_H-M   'P 1'
#
loop_
_entity.id
_entity.type
_entity.pdbx_description
1 polymer ?
#
loop_
_entity_poly.entity_id
_entity_poly.type
_entity_poly.pdbx_seq_one_letter_code
_entity_poly.pdbx_strand_id
1 'polypeptide(L)'
;MIPDDQIVRIFKTPDLNTIVEVAVIFIGAGVVIHLLQHLLPWIANRLHGRKRLHLLASVPFVRLLIILKALALIVPRLIEPSIQNMVALLGTVGLLLGFAFKDYASSLIAGIVAIGEKPYRNGDWIKIDGVYGE
;
A
#
# COMPACT_ATOMS: atom_id res chain seq x y z
N MET A 1 -1.47 -21.18 -24.06
CA MET A 1 -2.36 -21.88 -23.12
C MET A 1 -1.47 -22.36 -21.98
N ILE A 2 -1.46 -21.65 -20.85
CA ILE A 2 -0.65 -22.05 -19.69
C ILE A 2 -1.31 -23.32 -19.12
N PRO A 3 -0.59 -24.43 -18.96
CA PRO A 3 -1.19 -25.67 -18.49
C PRO A 3 -1.63 -25.49 -17.02
N ASP A 4 -2.89 -25.85 -16.74
CA ASP A 4 -3.58 -25.58 -15.46
C ASP A 4 -2.91 -26.29 -14.26
N ASP A 5 -2.07 -27.28 -14.51
CA ASP A 5 -1.37 -28.09 -13.51
C ASP A 5 -0.27 -27.31 -12.76
N GLN A 6 0.33 -26.29 -13.39
CA GLN A 6 1.34 -25.46 -12.72
C GLN A 6 0.74 -24.49 -11.70
N ILE A 7 -0.47 -23.98 -11.93
CA ILE A 7 -1.13 -23.04 -11.01
C ILE A 7 -1.49 -23.74 -9.69
N VAL A 8 -1.90 -25.00 -9.76
CA VAL A 8 -2.26 -25.81 -8.59
C VAL A 8 -1.05 -26.14 -7.70
N ARG A 9 0.18 -26.14 -8.23
CA ARG A 9 1.40 -26.35 -7.44
C ARG A 9 1.87 -25.11 -6.67
N ILE A 10 1.35 -23.94 -6.98
CA ILE A 10 1.72 -22.69 -6.27
C ILE A 10 0.93 -22.57 -4.96
N PHE A 11 -0.31 -23.02 -4.97
CA PHE A 11 -1.20 -22.98 -3.82
C PHE A 11 -1.10 -24.27 -3.02
N LYS A 12 -0.80 -24.13 -1.73
CA LYS A 12 -0.88 -25.25 -0.81
C LYS A 12 -2.36 -25.67 -0.72
N THR A 13 -2.64 -26.97 -0.68
CA THR A 13 -4.00 -27.45 -0.44
C THR A 13 -4.49 -26.89 0.91
N PRO A 14 -5.59 -26.09 0.91
CA PRO A 14 -6.02 -25.42 2.12
C PRO A 14 -6.63 -26.45 3.06
N ASP A 15 -5.86 -26.84 4.07
CA ASP A 15 -6.38 -27.55 5.23
C ASP A 15 -7.28 -26.61 6.05
N LEU A 16 -8.27 -27.16 6.77
CA LEU A 16 -9.17 -26.40 7.63
C LEU A 16 -8.40 -25.56 8.66
N ASN A 17 -7.27 -26.09 9.14
CA ASN A 17 -6.38 -25.39 10.06
C ASN A 17 -5.79 -24.11 9.44
N THR A 18 -5.35 -24.17 8.18
CA THR A 18 -4.80 -23.02 7.47
C THR A 18 -5.86 -21.93 7.30
N ILE A 19 -7.09 -22.32 6.96
CA ILE A 19 -8.21 -21.38 6.80
C ILE A 19 -8.52 -20.68 8.13
N VAL A 20 -8.60 -21.45 9.22
CA VAL A 20 -8.83 -20.91 10.56
C VAL A 20 -7.69 -19.99 10.99
N GLU A 21 -6.42 -20.36 10.78
CA GLU A 21 -5.27 -19.50 11.10
C GLU A 21 -5.32 -18.18 10.34
N VAL A 22 -5.57 -18.22 9.02
CA VAL A 22 -5.69 -17.00 8.20
C VAL A 22 -6.85 -16.13 8.68
N ALA A 23 -8.00 -16.73 8.98
CA ALA A 23 -9.15 -16.01 9.50
C ALA A 23 -8.85 -15.35 10.86
N VAL A 24 -8.17 -16.06 11.76
CA VAL A 24 -7.76 -15.52 13.07
C VAL A 24 -6.77 -14.36 12.91
N ILE A 25 -5.78 -14.49 12.03
CA ILE A 25 -4.82 -13.40 11.76
C ILE A 25 -5.54 -12.19 11.17
N PHE A 26 -6.45 -12.41 10.22
CA PHE A 26 -7.20 -11.34 9.55
C PHE A 26 -8.12 -10.61 10.52
N ILE A 27 -8.95 -11.35 11.28
CA ILE A 27 -9.84 -10.78 12.30
C ILE A 27 -9.03 -10.10 13.40
N GLY A 28 -7.96 -10.75 13.88
CA GLY A 28 -7.08 -10.20 14.91
C GLY A 28 -6.45 -8.87 14.47
N ALA A 29 -5.90 -8.81 13.26
CA ALA A 29 -5.38 -7.57 12.69
C ALA A 29 -6.47 -6.50 12.55
N GLY A 30 -7.68 -6.88 12.11
CA GLY A 30 -8.83 -5.99 12.02
C GLY A 30 -9.23 -5.40 13.37
N VAL A 31 -9.29 -6.23 14.41
CA VAL A 31 -9.58 -5.80 15.79
C VAL A 31 -8.48 -4.86 16.30
N VAL A 32 -7.21 -5.19 16.09
CA VAL A 32 -6.09 -4.32 16.51
C VAL A 32 -6.16 -2.97 15.79
N ILE A 33 -6.45 -2.95 14.48
CA ILE A 33 -6.61 -1.69 13.72
C ILE A 33 -7.82 -0.90 14.22
N HIS A 34 -8.95 -1.56 14.48
CA HIS A 34 -10.15 -0.91 14.99
C HIS A 34 -9.89 -0.27 16.36
N LEU A 35 -9.24 -1.00 17.27
CA LEU A 35 -8.82 -0.49 18.57
C LEU A 35 -7.83 0.65 18.43
N LEU A 36 -6.84 0.54 17.54
CA LEU A 36 -5.87 1.61 17.28
C LEU A 36 -6.58 2.89 16.83
N GLN A 37 -7.54 2.78 15.91
CA GLN A 37 -8.29 3.91 15.37
C GLN A 37 -9.22 4.57 16.39
N HIS A 38 -9.64 3.86 17.44
CA HIS A 38 -10.47 4.42 18.50
C HIS A 38 -9.63 4.93 19.69
N LEU A 39 -8.65 4.15 20.14
CA LEU A 39 -7.85 4.44 21.32
C LEU A 39 -6.86 5.57 21.08
N LEU A 40 -6.15 5.61 19.94
CA LEU A 40 -5.15 6.66 19.71
C LEU A 40 -5.77 8.05 19.62
N PRO A 41 -6.88 8.28 18.89
CA PRO A 41 -7.56 9.57 18.90
C PRO A 41 -8.16 9.92 20.27
N TRP A 42 -8.68 8.94 21.01
CA TRP A 42 -9.19 9.16 22.36
C TRP A 42 -8.08 9.61 23.33
N ILE A 43 -6.90 9.00 23.28
CA ILE A 43 -5.71 9.43 24.02
C ILE A 43 -5.23 10.80 23.52
N ALA A 44 -5.21 11.01 22.20
CA ALA A 44 -4.76 12.26 21.59
C ALA A 44 -5.66 13.44 21.98
N ASN A 45 -6.95 13.23 22.24
CA ASN A 45 -7.87 14.26 22.72
C ASN A 45 -7.63 14.67 24.19
N ARG A 46 -6.90 13.87 24.97
CA ARG A 46 -6.43 14.25 26.32
C ARG A 46 -5.10 15.01 26.30
N LEU A 47 -4.45 15.11 25.13
CA LEU A 47 -3.15 15.76 24.96
C LEU A 47 -3.32 17.09 24.22
N HIS A 48 -2.63 18.13 24.69
CA HIS A 48 -2.65 19.45 24.08
C HIS A 48 -1.39 19.70 23.21
N GLY A 49 -1.54 20.48 22.14
CA GLY A 49 -0.44 20.98 21.30
C GLY A 49 0.15 19.96 20.31
N ARG A 50 1.47 20.08 20.04
CA ARG A 50 2.19 19.30 18.99
C ARG A 50 2.13 17.78 19.19
N LYS A 51 2.02 17.31 20.43
CA LYS A 51 1.93 15.88 20.77
C LYS A 51 0.68 15.22 20.16
N ARG A 52 -0.46 15.92 20.14
CA ARG A 52 -1.70 15.45 19.50
C ARG A 52 -1.51 15.25 18.00
N LEU A 53 -0.86 16.20 17.33
CA LEU A 53 -0.61 16.13 15.88
C LEU A 53 0.29 14.95 15.51
N HIS A 54 1.40 14.74 16.25
CA HIS A 54 2.27 13.59 16.01
C HIS A 54 1.55 12.26 16.27
N LEU A 55 0.72 12.18 17.31
CA LEU A 55 -0.04 10.98 17.63
C LEU A 55 -1.06 10.65 16.53
N LEU A 56 -1.83 11.64 16.08
CA LEU A 56 -2.78 11.46 14.98
C LEU A 56 -2.09 11.11 13.66
N ALA A 57 -0.96 11.77 13.35
CA ALA A 57 -0.18 11.48 12.16
C ALA A 57 0.41 10.06 12.19
N SER A 58 0.68 9.49 13.37
CA SER A 58 1.22 8.13 13.52
C SER A 58 0.20 7.01 13.25
N VAL A 59 -1.11 7.27 13.44
CA VAL A 59 -2.19 6.28 13.24
C VAL A 59 -2.12 5.60 11.86
N PRO A 60 -2.07 6.33 10.72
CA PRO A 60 -1.98 5.68 9.40
C PRO A 60 -0.70 4.85 9.22
N PHE A 61 0.44 5.28 9.78
CA PHE A 61 1.69 4.52 9.69
C PHE A 61 1.61 3.21 10.48
N VAL A 62 1.13 3.25 11.72
CA VAL A 62 0.98 2.04 12.54
C VAL A 62 -0.04 1.08 11.91
N ARG A 63 -1.13 1.61 11.35
CA ARG A 63 -2.10 0.82 10.57
C ARG A 63 -1.43 0.10 9.39
N LEU A 64 -0.61 0.82 8.60
CA LEU A 64 0.12 0.23 7.48
C LEU A 64 1.04 -0.91 7.96
N LEU A 65 1.79 -0.70 9.04
CA LEU A 65 2.66 -1.73 9.61
C LEU A 65 1.90 -2.99 10.06
N ILE A 66 0.72 -2.83 10.67
CA ILE A 66 -0.13 -3.97 11.05
C ILE A 66 -0.57 -4.76 9.82
N ILE A 67 -1.00 -4.08 8.76
CA ILE A 67 -1.42 -4.71 7.49
C ILE A 67 -0.24 -5.47 6.88
N LEU A 68 0.94 -4.84 6.78
CA LEU A 68 2.13 -5.48 6.22
C LEU A 68 2.54 -6.71 7.03
N LYS A 69 2.51 -6.63 8.37
CA LYS A 69 2.79 -7.77 9.24
C LYS A 69 1.76 -8.89 9.06
N ALA A 70 0.48 -8.57 8.97
CA ALA A 70 -0.57 -9.56 8.74
C ALA A 70 -0.37 -10.28 7.40
N LEU A 71 -0.09 -9.53 6.32
CA LEU A 71 0.23 -10.11 5.01
C LEU A 71 1.48 -11.00 5.06
N ALA A 72 2.55 -10.56 5.73
CA ALA A 72 3.77 -11.36 5.88
C ALA A 72 3.53 -12.69 6.62
N LEU A 73 2.54 -12.75 7.52
CA LEU A 73 2.14 -13.98 8.20
C LEU A 73 1.20 -14.84 7.33
N ILE A 74 0.28 -14.23 6.58
CA ILE A 74 -0.71 -14.95 5.78
C ILE A 74 -0.12 -15.54 4.50
N VAL A 75 0.72 -14.77 3.78
CA VAL A 75 1.22 -15.14 2.44
C VAL A 75 1.91 -16.52 2.42
N PRO A 76 2.86 -16.86 3.32
CA PRO A 76 3.52 -18.16 3.31
C PRO A 76 2.62 -19.35 3.69
N ARG A 77 1.43 -19.08 4.24
CA ARG A 77 0.45 -20.11 4.61
C ARG A 77 -0.41 -20.52 3.42
N LEU A 78 -0.67 -19.58 2.50
CA LEU A 78 -1.49 -19.79 1.32
C LEU A 78 -0.68 -20.26 0.10
N ILE A 79 0.57 -19.83 0.02
CA ILE A 79 1.47 -20.09 -1.10
C ILE A 79 2.61 -20.98 -0.62
N GLU A 80 2.96 -22.00 -1.41
CA GLU A 80 4.13 -22.82 -1.09
C GLU A 80 5.40 -21.96 -1.03
N PRO A 81 6.15 -21.99 0.09
CA PRO A 81 7.31 -21.12 0.30
C PRO A 81 8.52 -21.60 -0.50
N SER A 82 8.45 -21.41 -1.82
CA SER A 82 9.55 -21.58 -2.77
C SER A 82 10.02 -20.22 -3.28
N ILE A 83 11.33 -20.08 -3.53
CA ILE A 83 11.91 -18.87 -4.11
C ILE A 83 11.20 -18.49 -5.42
N GLN A 84 10.87 -19.46 -6.27
CA GLN A 84 10.17 -19.22 -7.53
C GLN A 84 8.79 -18.59 -7.31
N ASN A 85 8.00 -19.12 -6.37
CA ASN A 85 6.66 -18.60 -6.07
C ASN A 85 6.71 -17.21 -5.44
N MET A 86 7.69 -16.96 -4.56
CA MET A 86 7.89 -15.65 -3.95
C MET A 86 8.35 -14.61 -4.96
N VAL A 87 9.26 -14.96 -5.88
CA VAL A 87 9.68 -14.07 -6.97
C VAL A 87 8.52 -13.77 -7.90
N ALA A 88 7.70 -14.76 -8.26
CA ALA A 88 6.52 -14.55 -9.08
C ALA A 88 5.51 -13.60 -8.40
N LEU A 89 5.18 -13.85 -7.13
CA LEU A 89 4.25 -13.02 -6.36
C LEU A 89 4.76 -11.58 -6.22
N LEU A 90 6.01 -11.40 -5.78
CA LEU A 90 6.61 -10.09 -5.60
C LEU A 90 6.77 -9.35 -6.93
N GLY A 91 7.07 -10.06 -8.02
CA GLY A 91 7.12 -9.51 -9.36
C GLY A 91 5.76 -8.98 -9.81
N THR A 92 4.69 -9.75 -9.62
CA THR A 92 3.32 -9.32 -9.94
C THR A 92 2.87 -8.13 -9.08
N VAL A 93 3.09 -8.19 -7.77
CA VAL A 93 2.74 -7.09 -6.86
C VAL A 93 3.56 -5.83 -7.18
N GLY A 94 4.86 -5.98 -7.42
CA GLY A 94 5.75 -4.89 -7.81
C GLY A 94 5.33 -4.23 -9.13
N LEU A 95 4.90 -5.03 -10.12
CA LEU A 95 4.35 -4.53 -11.37
C LEU A 95 3.08 -3.71 -11.13
N LEU A 96 2.13 -4.23 -10.36
CA LEU A 96 0.88 -3.54 -10.03
C LEU A 96 1.13 -2.23 -9.28
N LEU A 97 2.04 -2.24 -8.30
CA LEU A 97 2.44 -1.03 -7.59
C LEU A 97 3.13 -0.04 -8.52
N GLY A 98 4.00 -0.49 -9.42
CA GLY A 98 4.65 0.35 -10.42
C GLY A 98 3.63 1.05 -11.33
N PHE A 99 2.59 0.34 -11.76
CA PHE A 99 1.48 0.93 -12.50
C PHE A 99 0.70 1.95 -11.67
N ALA A 100 0.40 1.64 -10.40
CA ALA A 100 -0.30 2.56 -9.51
C ALA A 100 0.50 3.84 -9.22
N PHE A 101 1.84 3.74 -9.17
CA PHE A 101 2.73 4.89 -8.95
C PHE A 101 3.13 5.62 -10.23
N LYS A 102 2.78 5.09 -11.40
CA LYS A 102 3.20 5.63 -12.71
C LYS A 102 2.86 7.12 -12.84
N ASP A 103 1.62 7.51 -12.53
CA ASP A 103 1.18 8.89 -12.73
C ASP A 103 1.89 9.87 -11.79
N TYR A 104 2.21 9.43 -10.57
CA TYR A 104 3.02 10.22 -9.63
C TYR A 104 4.46 10.40 -10.14
N ALA A 105 5.08 9.32 -10.62
CA ALA A 105 6.43 9.37 -11.17
C ALA A 105 6.49 10.24 -12.44
N SER A 106 5.52 10.09 -13.34
CA SER A 106 5.39 10.93 -14.54
C SER A 106 5.19 12.40 -14.20
N SER A 107 4.35 12.71 -13.20
CA SER A 107 4.13 14.09 -12.74
C SER A 107 5.39 14.70 -12.13
N LEU A 108 6.16 13.91 -11.36
CA LEU A 108 7.43 14.35 -10.79
C LEU A 108 8.47 14.66 -11.88
N ILE A 109 8.61 13.76 -12.86
CA ILE A 109 9.52 13.96 -14.00
C ILE A 109 9.09 15.18 -14.82
N ALA A 110 7.79 15.34 -15.08
CA ALA A 110 7.25 16.51 -15.76
C ALA A 110 7.59 17.81 -15.01
N GLY A 111 7.50 17.82 -13.69
CA GLY A 111 7.93 18.95 -12.86
C GLY A 111 9.43 19.26 -13.00
N ILE A 112 10.28 18.24 -13.00
CA ILE A 112 11.74 18.41 -13.18
C ILE A 112 12.04 19.00 -14.57
N VAL A 113 11.41 18.47 -15.62
CA VAL A 113 11.58 18.96 -17.00
C VAL A 113 11.07 20.41 -17.12
N ALA A 114 9.91 20.72 -16.56
CA ALA A 114 9.35 22.07 -16.59
C ALA A 114 10.27 23.11 -15.94
N ILE A 115 10.95 22.76 -14.83
CA ILE A 115 11.93 23.65 -14.21
C ILE A 115 13.16 23.85 -15.11
N GLY A 116 13.64 22.78 -15.75
CA GLY A 116 14.82 22.82 -16.60
C GLY A 116 14.61 23.59 -17.90
N GLU A 117 13.50 23.32 -18.59
CA GLU A 117 13.18 23.93 -19.89
C GLU A 117 12.51 25.29 -19.76
N LYS A 118 11.92 25.60 -18.60
CA LYS A 118 11.13 26.82 -18.35
C LYS A 118 10.15 27.11 -19.49
N PRO A 119 9.26 26.16 -19.84
CA PRO A 119 8.36 26.29 -20.98
C PRO A 119 7.34 27.43 -20.81
N TYR A 120 7.14 27.90 -19.58
CA TYR A 120 6.35 29.07 -19.22
C TYR A 120 7.00 29.80 -18.04
N ARG A 121 6.67 31.07 -17.87
CA ARG A 121 7.19 31.96 -16.84
C ARG A 121 6.04 32.54 -16.02
N ASN A 122 6.35 33.03 -14.83
CA ASN A 122 5.37 33.71 -13.99
C ASN A 122 4.80 34.92 -14.76
N GLY A 123 3.47 34.97 -14.92
CA GLY A 123 2.77 36.01 -15.68
C GLY A 123 2.37 35.61 -17.10
N ASP A 124 2.77 34.42 -17.56
CA ASP A 124 2.37 33.92 -18.88
C ASP A 124 0.95 33.34 -18.82
N TRP A 125 0.09 33.76 -19.76
CA TRP A 125 -1.22 33.15 -19.92
C TRP A 125 -1.11 31.86 -20.75
N ILE A 126 -1.34 30.71 -20.11
CA ILE A 126 -1.15 29.39 -20.71
C ILE A 126 -2.42 28.54 -20.67
N LYS A 127 -2.53 27.61 -21.62
CA LYS A 127 -3.60 26.61 -21.67
C LYS A 127 -3.02 25.22 -21.47
N ILE A 128 -3.40 24.54 -20.39
CA ILE A 128 -2.99 23.16 -20.10
C ILE A 128 -4.24 22.30 -19.98
N ASP A 129 -4.29 21.22 -20.76
CA ASP A 129 -5.36 20.22 -20.72
C ASP A 129 -6.78 20.83 -20.73
N GLY A 130 -7.00 21.79 -21.63
CA GLY A 130 -8.29 22.47 -21.78
C GLY A 130 -8.56 23.62 -20.80
N VAL A 131 -7.78 23.76 -19.73
CA VAL A 131 -7.89 24.83 -18.73
C VAL A 131 -6.98 26.00 -19.12
N TYR A 132 -7.52 27.22 -19.14
CA TYR A 132 -6.79 28.44 -19.50
C TYR A 132 -6.71 29.40 -18.30
N GLY A 133 -5.53 29.98 -18.06
CA GLY A 133 -5.28 30.93 -16.98
C GLY A 133 -3.86 31.50 -17.04
N GLU A 134 -3.50 32.29 -16.02
CA GLU A 134 -2.13 32.74 -15.73
C GLU A 134 -1.36 31.69 -14.90
#